data_AF-A0A968VN24-F1
#
_entry.id   AF-A0A968VN24-F1
#
_cell.length_a   1.000
_cell.length_b   1.000
_cell.length_c   1.000
_cell.angle_alpha   90.00
_cell.angle_beta   90.00
_cell.angle_gamma   90.00
#
_symmetry.space_group_name_H-M   'P 1'
#
loop_
_entity.id
_entity.type
_entity.pdbx_description
1 polymer ?
#
loop_
_entity_poly.entity_id
_entity_poly.type
_entity_poly.pdbx_seq_one_letter_code
_entity_poly.pdbx_strand_id
1 'polypeptide(L)'
;MSTSAQPTLSHVLIIKDLSGPKAYWLTAEMYTVGRDPNNSIQLDSQYISRSHAILFKSPSEDNPDDFVYQLLDGDIEGNPSTNGIYVNGEQVDFRDLQDGDEVQFGFDVMATYAIQEKSLDDIFSTLENTQIVMMGSDSIG
;
A
#
# COMPACT_ATOMS: atom_id res chain seq x y z
N MET A 1 21.67 5.68 -28.98
CA MET A 1 20.20 5.64 -28.83
C MET A 1 19.95 5.67 -27.33
N SER A 2 19.67 6.84 -26.77
CA SER A 2 19.31 6.94 -25.35
C SER A 2 17.84 6.56 -25.24
N THR A 3 17.57 5.33 -24.82
CA THR A 3 16.27 4.99 -24.24
C THR A 3 16.16 5.82 -22.97
N SER A 4 15.43 6.93 -23.02
CA SER A 4 14.95 7.58 -21.81
C SER A 4 14.02 6.58 -21.15
N ALA A 5 14.52 5.82 -20.17
CA ALA A 5 13.64 5.10 -19.26
C ALA A 5 12.71 6.17 -18.68
N GLN A 6 11.42 6.07 -18.97
CA GLN A 6 10.43 6.85 -18.24
C GLN A 6 10.68 6.59 -16.75
N PRO A 7 10.66 7.62 -15.89
CA PRO A 7 10.78 7.39 -14.46
C PRO A 7 9.70 6.38 -14.07
N THR A 8 10.12 5.26 -13.48
CA THR A 8 9.18 4.28 -12.95
C THR A 8 8.51 4.94 -11.74
N LEU A 9 7.25 5.31 -11.92
CA LEU A 9 6.45 5.88 -10.85
C LEU A 9 6.45 4.94 -9.66
N SER A 10 6.69 5.50 -8.48
CA SER A 10 6.76 4.73 -7.25
C SER A 10 5.49 4.91 -6.44
N HIS A 11 4.86 3.80 -6.11
CA HIS A 11 3.62 3.76 -5.36
C HIS A 11 3.92 3.68 -3.87
N VAL A 12 3.34 4.59 -3.09
CA VAL A 12 3.58 4.71 -1.66
C VAL A 12 2.27 4.72 -0.92
N LEU A 13 2.17 3.90 0.14
CA LEU A 13 1.09 3.99 1.11
C LEU A 13 1.63 4.57 2.41
N ILE A 14 1.15 5.74 2.79
CA ILE A 14 1.56 6.44 4.02
C ILE A 14 0.46 6.20 5.05
N ILE A 15 0.71 5.35 6.04
CA ILE A 15 -0.23 5.00 7.10
C ILE A 15 0.04 5.83 8.34
N LYS A 16 -1.03 6.23 9.03
CA LYS A 16 -1.01 6.82 10.37
C LYS A 16 -1.97 6.05 11.26
N ASP A 17 -1.38 5.27 12.18
CA ASP A 17 -2.06 4.53 13.23
C ASP A 17 -1.60 5.00 14.62
N LEU A 18 -1.91 4.25 15.69
CA LEU A 18 -1.50 4.56 17.06
C LEU A 18 0.03 4.53 17.27
N SER A 19 0.76 3.78 16.44
CA SER A 19 2.22 3.71 16.46
C SER A 19 2.89 4.88 15.73
N GLY A 20 2.12 5.76 15.08
CA GLY A 20 2.61 6.92 14.34
C GLY A 20 2.70 6.69 12.83
N PRO A 21 3.23 7.67 12.07
CA PRO A 21 3.28 7.58 10.62
C PRO A 21 4.32 6.57 10.14
N LYS A 22 3.94 5.73 9.17
CA LYS A 22 4.78 4.73 8.49
C LYS A 22 4.55 4.85 6.98
N ALA A 23 5.61 4.80 6.18
CA ALA A 23 5.50 4.82 4.72
C ALA A 23 5.93 3.47 4.16
N TYR A 24 5.10 2.90 3.29
CA TYR A 24 5.32 1.64 2.62
C TYR A 24 5.46 1.88 1.13
N TRP A 25 6.62 1.52 0.57
CA TRP A 25 6.79 1.46 -0.86
C TRP A 25 6.19 0.17 -1.38
N LEU A 26 5.25 0.28 -2.30
CA LEU A 26 4.50 -0.86 -2.82
C LEU A 26 5.15 -1.36 -4.10
N THR A 27 5.82 -2.51 -4.01
CA THR A 27 6.57 -3.13 -5.10
C THR A 27 6.07 -4.54 -5.46
N ALA A 28 5.34 -5.20 -4.57
CA ALA A 28 4.85 -6.55 -4.75
C ALA A 28 3.48 -6.58 -5.46
N GLU A 29 3.14 -7.72 -6.06
CA GLU A 29 1.85 -7.90 -6.75
C GLU A 29 0.64 -7.86 -5.81
N MET A 30 0.85 -8.14 -4.51
CA MET A 30 -0.22 -8.18 -3.52
C MET A 30 0.31 -7.84 -2.13
N TYR A 31 -0.50 -7.13 -1.35
CA TYR A 31 -0.30 -6.89 0.08
C TYR A 31 -1.57 -7.24 0.84
N THR A 32 -1.43 -8.00 1.92
CA THR A 32 -2.49 -8.14 2.92
C THR A 32 -2.35 -7.03 3.96
N VAL A 33 -3.47 -6.48 4.40
CA VAL A 33 -3.54 -5.38 5.36
C VAL A 33 -4.47 -5.78 6.52
N GLY A 34 -4.02 -5.61 7.76
CA GLY A 34 -4.83 -5.92 8.93
C GLY A 34 -4.06 -5.83 10.24
N ARG A 35 -4.73 -6.04 11.37
CA ARG A 35 -4.06 -5.96 12.69
C ARG A 35 -3.22 -7.19 13.04
N ASP A 36 -3.46 -8.32 12.38
CA ASP A 36 -2.67 -9.52 12.60
C ASP A 36 -1.24 -9.27 12.11
N PRO A 37 -0.20 -9.59 12.92
CA PRO A 37 1.20 -9.35 12.53
C PRO A 37 1.65 -10.19 11.32
N ASN A 38 0.86 -11.17 10.88
CA ASN A 38 1.16 -11.94 9.67
C ASN A 38 0.75 -11.23 8.37
N ASN A 39 0.10 -10.07 8.44
CA ASN A 39 -0.19 -9.28 7.24
C ASN A 39 1.07 -8.60 6.71
N SER A 40 1.15 -8.41 5.38
CA SER A 40 2.23 -7.65 4.76
C SER A 40 2.34 -6.24 5.32
N ILE A 41 1.19 -5.63 5.65
CA ILE A 41 1.08 -4.32 6.29
C ILE A 41 0.24 -4.48 7.57
N GLN A 42 0.93 -4.47 8.71
CA GLN A 42 0.28 -4.51 10.01
C GLN A 42 -0.22 -3.12 10.43
N LEU A 43 -1.50 -3.02 10.77
CA LEU A 43 -2.12 -1.82 11.34
C LEU A 43 -2.33 -1.97 12.85
N ASP A 44 -1.88 -0.99 13.63
CA ASP A 44 -2.04 -1.00 15.09
C ASP A 44 -3.37 -0.36 15.52
N SER A 45 -4.45 -1.14 15.48
CA SER A 45 -5.76 -0.75 16.02
C SER A 45 -6.67 -1.95 16.31
N GLN A 46 -7.46 -1.85 17.37
CA GLN A 46 -8.48 -2.84 17.74
C GLN A 46 -9.71 -2.82 16.82
N TYR A 47 -9.92 -1.73 16.06
CA TYR A 47 -11.03 -1.58 15.14
C TYR A 47 -10.74 -2.15 13.75
N ILE A 48 -9.55 -2.70 13.56
CA ILE A 48 -9.13 -3.36 12.33
C ILE A 48 -9.36 -4.86 12.45
N SER A 49 -9.84 -5.48 11.38
CA SER A 49 -9.98 -6.94 11.29
C SER A 49 -8.60 -7.59 11.30
N ARG A 50 -8.51 -8.87 11.68
CA ARG A 50 -7.22 -9.60 11.61
C ARG A 50 -6.64 -9.55 10.20
N SER A 51 -7.46 -9.84 9.21
CA SER A 51 -7.24 -9.54 7.79
C SER A 51 -8.38 -8.62 7.37
N HIS A 52 -8.06 -7.43 6.89
CA HIS A 52 -9.02 -6.34 6.75
C HIS A 52 -9.13 -5.82 5.31
N ALA A 53 -8.02 -5.78 4.60
CA ALA A 53 -8.01 -5.37 3.21
C ALA A 53 -6.93 -6.10 2.42
N ILE A 54 -7.08 -6.03 1.11
CA ILE A 54 -6.08 -6.48 0.15
C ILE A 54 -5.77 -5.32 -0.80
N LEU A 55 -4.49 -5.06 -1.01
CA LEU A 55 -4.02 -4.30 -2.16
C LEU A 55 -3.51 -5.28 -3.18
N PHE A 56 -3.93 -5.14 -4.43
CA PHE A 56 -3.39 -5.92 -5.52
C PHE A 56 -3.06 -5.05 -6.71
N LYS A 57 -1.96 -5.40 -7.36
CA LYS A 57 -1.45 -4.68 -8.51
C LYS A 57 -2.21 -5.11 -9.76
N SER A 58 -2.66 -4.15 -10.54
CA SER A 58 -3.40 -4.37 -11.79
C SER A 58 -2.82 -3.48 -12.89
N PRO A 59 -2.77 -3.93 -14.15
CA PRO A 59 -2.39 -3.07 -15.27
C PRO A 59 -3.23 -1.79 -15.30
N SER A 60 -2.61 -0.65 -15.60
CA SER A 60 -3.33 0.60 -15.79
C SER A 60 -4.13 0.56 -17.10
N GLU A 61 -5.37 1.06 -17.07
CA GLU A 61 -6.19 1.21 -18.28
C GLU A 61 -5.64 2.30 -19.21
N ASP A 62 -4.96 3.31 -18.65
CA ASP A 62 -4.46 4.47 -19.39
C ASP A 62 -3.13 4.19 -20.10
N ASN A 63 -2.26 3.37 -19.48
CA ASN A 63 -0.94 3.05 -20.00
C ASN A 63 -0.60 1.57 -19.77
N PRO A 64 -0.39 0.76 -20.82
CA PRO A 64 -0.07 -0.66 -20.70
C PRO A 64 1.24 -0.96 -19.97
N ASP A 65 2.17 0.01 -19.93
CA ASP A 65 3.46 -0.11 -19.25
C ASP A 65 3.39 0.33 -17.78
N ASP A 66 2.22 0.79 -17.32
CA ASP A 66 1.99 1.27 -15.95
C ASP A 66 0.99 0.37 -15.21
N PHE A 67 0.87 0.58 -13.90
CA PHE A 67 -0.04 -0.19 -13.05
C PHE A 67 -0.69 0.68 -11.99
N VAL A 68 -1.81 0.17 -11.45
CA VAL A 68 -2.51 0.75 -10.30
C VAL A 68 -2.60 -0.29 -9.20
N TYR A 69 -2.67 0.15 -7.94
CA TYR A 69 -3.12 -0.70 -6.86
C TYR A 69 -4.62 -0.59 -6.70
N GLN A 70 -5.28 -1.73 -6.71
CA GLN A 70 -6.69 -1.86 -6.42
C GLN A 70 -6.84 -2.28 -4.96
N LEU A 71 -7.67 -1.56 -4.21
CA LEU A 71 -7.99 -1.80 -2.82
C LEU A 71 -9.30 -2.57 -2.72
N LEU A 72 -9.29 -3.68 -1.99
CA LEU A 72 -10.45 -4.53 -1.72
C LEU A 72 -10.71 -4.63 -0.21
N ASP A 73 -11.96 -4.46 0.20
CA ASP A 73 -12.40 -4.75 1.56
C ASP A 73 -12.49 -6.26 1.80
N GLY A 74 -11.93 -6.70 2.93
CA GLY A 74 -12.00 -8.08 3.37
C GLY A 74 -10.71 -8.88 3.23
N ASP A 75 -10.83 -10.18 3.46
CA ASP A 75 -9.73 -11.14 3.44
C ASP A 75 -9.65 -11.93 2.13
N ILE A 76 -8.64 -12.80 2.03
CA ILE A 76 -8.38 -13.63 0.84
C ILE A 76 -9.49 -14.65 0.57
N GLU A 77 -10.35 -14.94 1.56
CA GLU A 77 -11.49 -15.83 1.42
C GLU A 77 -12.74 -15.05 0.98
N GLY A 78 -12.66 -13.72 0.87
CA GLY A 78 -13.75 -12.83 0.49
C GLY A 78 -14.68 -12.47 1.65
N ASN A 79 -14.25 -12.69 2.90
CA ASN A 79 -15.03 -12.22 4.05
C ASN A 79 -14.81 -10.72 4.22
N PRO A 80 -15.87 -9.89 4.27
CA PRO A 80 -15.74 -8.45 4.42
C PRO A 80 -15.17 -8.09 5.78
N SER A 81 -14.56 -6.91 5.86
CA SER A 81 -14.05 -6.43 7.13
C SER A 81 -15.18 -5.98 8.07
N THR A 82 -14.91 -5.90 9.37
CA THR A 82 -15.98 -5.59 10.35
C THR A 82 -16.46 -4.15 10.27
N ASN A 83 -15.56 -3.20 9.97
CA ASN A 83 -15.87 -1.77 9.99
C ASN A 83 -15.77 -1.13 8.60
N GLY A 84 -15.44 -1.92 7.57
CA GLY A 84 -15.31 -1.46 6.20
C GLY A 84 -14.08 -0.58 5.96
N ILE A 85 -13.97 -0.17 4.70
CA ILE A 85 -12.98 0.77 4.20
C ILE A 85 -13.72 1.97 3.63
N TYR A 86 -13.19 3.16 3.88
CA TYR A 86 -13.65 4.39 3.26
C TYR A 86 -12.53 5.00 2.43
N VAL A 87 -12.84 5.41 1.21
CA VAL A 87 -11.91 6.18 0.36
C VAL A 87 -12.53 7.54 0.09
N ASN A 88 -11.83 8.61 0.47
CA ASN A 88 -12.30 9.99 0.37
C ASN A 88 -13.69 10.20 1.03
N GLY A 89 -13.96 9.47 2.12
CA GLY A 89 -15.21 9.53 2.87
C GLY A 89 -16.35 8.67 2.33
N GLU A 90 -16.16 7.96 1.23
CA GLU A 90 -17.13 7.01 0.67
C GLU A 90 -16.78 5.58 1.10
N GLN A 91 -17.76 4.82 1.61
CA GLN A 91 -17.56 3.41 1.92
C GLN A 91 -17.44 2.60 0.63
N VAL A 92 -16.39 1.79 0.51
CA VAL A 92 -16.12 1.00 -0.70
C VAL A 92 -15.83 -0.44 -0.36
N ASP A 93 -16.34 -1.35 -1.19
CA ASP A 93 -15.90 -2.75 -1.21
C ASP A 93 -14.66 -2.90 -2.10
N PHE A 94 -14.51 -2.03 -3.10
CA PHE A 94 -13.46 -2.05 -4.11
C PHE A 94 -13.14 -0.64 -4.61
N ARG A 95 -11.86 -0.32 -4.85
CA ARG A 95 -11.41 0.96 -5.40
C ARG A 95 -10.08 0.85 -6.14
N ASP A 96 -10.02 1.37 -7.36
CA ASP A 96 -8.73 1.69 -8.02
C ASP A 96 -8.16 2.95 -7.37
N LEU A 97 -7.00 2.81 -6.71
CA LEU A 97 -6.40 3.92 -5.98
C LEU A 97 -5.76 4.93 -6.92
N GLN A 98 -6.09 6.19 -6.69
CA GLN A 98 -5.55 7.34 -7.40
C GLN A 98 -4.60 8.12 -6.50
N ASP A 99 -3.60 8.78 -7.11
CA ASP A 99 -2.69 9.64 -6.39
C ASP A 99 -3.45 10.65 -5.50
N GLY A 100 -3.11 10.67 -4.21
CA GLY A 100 -3.74 11.52 -3.21
C GLY A 100 -4.97 10.93 -2.53
N ASP A 101 -5.44 9.73 -2.90
CA ASP A 101 -6.58 9.08 -2.24
C ASP A 101 -6.31 8.92 -0.73
N GLU A 102 -7.27 9.38 0.08
CA GLU A 102 -7.29 9.19 1.52
C GLU A 102 -8.12 7.96 1.86
N VAL A 103 -7.49 6.96 2.47
CA VAL A 103 -8.10 5.70 2.86
C VAL A 103 -8.24 5.67 4.37
N GLN A 104 -9.46 5.47 4.87
CA GLN A 104 -9.74 5.18 6.26
C GLN A 104 -10.02 3.69 6.42
N PHE A 105 -9.23 3.04 7.28
CA PHE A 105 -9.47 1.67 7.72
C PHE A 105 -10.10 1.70 9.11
N GLY A 106 -11.25 1.04 9.27
CA GLY A 106 -12.00 1.11 10.53
C GLY A 106 -12.33 2.55 10.92
N PHE A 107 -11.96 2.95 12.14
CA PHE A 107 -12.30 4.29 12.67
C PHE A 107 -11.12 5.22 12.87
N ASP A 108 -9.94 4.70 13.17
CA ASP A 108 -8.82 5.46 13.72
C ASP A 108 -7.51 5.31 12.93
N VAL A 109 -7.52 4.53 11.83
CA VAL A 109 -6.36 4.39 10.96
C VAL A 109 -6.63 5.11 9.65
N MET A 110 -5.74 6.04 9.30
CA MET A 110 -5.75 6.77 8.04
C MET A 110 -4.55 6.37 7.21
N ALA A 111 -4.73 6.32 5.90
CA ALA A 111 -3.65 6.19 4.95
C ALA A 111 -3.83 7.16 3.79
N THR A 112 -2.71 7.59 3.20
CA THR A 112 -2.71 8.32 1.93
C THR A 112 -1.94 7.49 0.92
N TYR A 113 -2.57 7.23 -0.22
CA TYR A 113 -1.89 6.65 -1.37
C TYR A 113 -1.27 7.76 -2.20
N ALA A 114 0.00 7.62 -2.53
CA ALA A 114 0.75 8.63 -3.27
C ALA A 114 1.59 7.99 -4.37
N ILE A 115 1.67 8.68 -5.50
CA ILE A 115 2.54 8.34 -6.62
C ILE A 115 3.71 9.33 -6.61
N GLN A 116 4.93 8.81 -6.65
CA GLN A 116 6.16 9.59 -6.60
C GLN A 116 6.97 9.43 -7.88
N GLU A 117 7.51 10.53 -8.40
CA GLU A 117 8.39 10.51 -9.59
C GLU A 117 9.77 9.93 -9.29
N LYS A 118 10.20 9.95 -8.02
CA LYS A 118 11.48 9.37 -7.59
C LYS A 118 11.32 7.88 -7.38
N SER A 119 12.21 7.10 -7.98
CA SER A 119 12.29 5.68 -7.69
C SER A 119 12.77 5.44 -6.26
N LEU A 120 12.42 4.27 -5.72
CA LEU A 120 13.01 3.75 -4.48
C LEU A 120 14.54 3.79 -4.50
N ASP A 121 15.13 3.36 -5.62
CA ASP A 121 16.58 3.34 -5.81
C ASP A 121 17.19 4.75 -5.80
N ASP A 122 16.52 5.72 -6.42
CA ASP A 122 16.95 7.13 -6.38
C ASP A 122 16.94 7.65 -4.95
N ILE A 123 15.90 7.36 -4.18
CA ILE A 123 15.82 7.80 -2.79
C ILE A 123 16.90 7.13 -1.94
N PHE A 124 17.10 5.82 -2.08
CA PHE A 124 18.15 5.10 -1.37
C PHE A 124 19.55 5.61 -1.72
N SER A 125 19.80 5.97 -2.98
CA SER A 125 21.08 6.55 -3.40
C SER A 125 21.35 7.92 -2.75
N THR A 126 20.31 8.70 -2.44
CA THR A 126 20.47 9.99 -1.74
C THR A 126 20.70 9.84 -0.23
N LEU A 127 20.44 8.65 0.33
CA LEU A 127 20.60 8.35 1.75
C LEU A 127 21.97 7.76 2.10
N GLU A 128 22.97 7.87 1.20
CA GLU A 128 24.27 7.18 1.10
C GLU A 128 25.14 6.97 2.38
N ASN A 129 24.72 7.42 3.57
CA ASN A 129 25.32 7.09 4.86
C ASN A 129 24.37 6.38 5.85
N THR A 130 23.24 5.87 5.37
CA THR A 130 22.19 5.24 6.18
C THR A 130 22.13 3.75 5.90
N GLN A 131 22.16 2.93 6.95
CA GLN A 131 21.98 1.49 6.82
C GLN A 131 20.53 1.19 6.43
N ILE A 132 20.28 0.82 5.18
CA ILE A 132 18.95 0.49 4.68
C ILE A 132 18.69 -1.00 4.95
N VAL A 133 17.72 -1.30 5.81
CA VAL A 133 17.21 -2.66 6.05
C VAL A 133 16.06 -2.89 5.09
N MET A 134 16.28 -3.68 4.05
CA MET A 134 15.23 -4.10 3.12
C MET A 134 14.32 -5.11 3.82
N MET A 135 13.04 -4.79 3.96
CA MET A 135 12.05 -5.79 4.40
C MET A 135 11.70 -6.68 3.19
N GLY A 136 12.49 -7.73 2.98
CA GLY A 136 12.15 -8.85 2.11
C GLY A 136 11.63 -10.00 2.95
N SER A 137 10.53 -10.62 2.52
CA SER A 137 9.94 -11.81 3.16
C SER A 137 11.02 -12.85 3.45
N ASP A 138 11.25 -13.10 4.74
CA ASP A 138 12.09 -14.21 5.17
C ASP A 138 11.59 -15.47 4.49
N SER A 139 12.52 -16.09 3.77
CA SER A 139 12.37 -17.35 3.10
C SER A 139 12.10 -18.40 4.17
N ILE A 140 10.88 -18.93 4.25
CA ILE A 140 10.64 -20.15 5.00
C ILE A 140 11.07 -21.29 4.10
N GLY A 141 12.20 -21.91 4.49
CA GLY A 141 12.65 -23.20 3.96
C GLY A 141 11.86 -24.38 4.49
#